data_AF-A0AAD7A8Q0-F1
#
_entry.id   AF-A0AAD7A8Q0-F1
#
_cell.length_a   1.000
_cell.length_b   1.000
_cell.length_c   1.000
_cell.angle_alpha   90.00
_cell.angle_beta   90.00
_cell.angle_gamma   90.00
#
_symmetry.space_group_name_H-M   'P 1'
#
loop_
_entity.id
_entity.type
_entity.pdbx_description
1 polymer ?
#
loop_
_entity_poly.entity_id
_entity_poly.type
_entity_poly.pdbx_seq_one_letter_code
_entity_poly.pdbx_strand_id
1 'polypeptide(L)' 'AFARAYNLKTHMDTHDPNRLKPHVCPHRSCGRSFSRKHDLGRHLNSIHRDELK' A
#
# COMPACT_ATOMS: atom_id res chain seq x y z
N ALA A 1 0.35 20.27 -8.97
CA ALA A 1 1.40 20.12 -10.00
C ALA A 1 2.58 19.36 -9.41
N PHE A 2 3.19 18.41 -10.13
CA PHE A 2 4.38 17.68 -9.67
C PHE A 2 5.64 18.40 -10.12
N ALA A 3 6.55 18.69 -9.19
CA ALA A 3 7.82 19.37 -9.51
C ALA A 3 8.80 18.50 -10.32
N ARG A 4 8.56 17.17 -10.42
CA ARG A 4 9.47 16.22 -11.08
C ARG A 4 8.67 15.14 -11.83
N ALA A 5 9.18 14.74 -12.99
CA ALA A 5 8.54 13.74 -13.86
C ALA A 5 8.40 12.36 -13.20
N TYR A 6 9.36 11.93 -12.36
CA TYR A 6 9.26 10.63 -11.67
C TYR A 6 8.11 10.60 -10.64
N ASN A 7 7.79 11.74 -10.01
CA ASN A 7 6.67 11.84 -9.08
C ASN A 7 5.34 11.72 -9.82
N LEU A 8 5.24 12.36 -11.00
CA LEU A 8 4.07 12.22 -11.87
C LEU A 8 3.88 10.78 -12.31
N LYS A 9 4.94 10.09 -12.76
CA LYS A 9 4.88 8.67 -13.14
C LYS A 9 4.39 7.79 -11.99
N THR A 10 4.95 7.99 -10.80
CA THR A 10 4.57 7.24 -9.59
C THR A 10 3.14 7.55 -9.15
N HIS A 11 2.67 8.78 -9.37
CA HIS A 11 1.27 9.14 -9.13
C HIS A 11 0.34 8.48 -10.13
N MET A 12 0.67 8.44 -11.42
CA MET A 12 -0.17 7.78 -12.43
C MET A 12 -0.33 6.28 -12.16
N ASP A 13 0.70 5.63 -11.62
CA ASP A 13 0.64 4.24 -11.13
C ASP A 13 -0.43 4.03 -10.04
N THR A 14 -0.83 5.08 -9.30
CA THR A 14 -1.92 4.99 -8.30
C THR A 14 -3.32 5.01 -8.92
N HIS A 15 -3.47 5.50 -10.15
CA HIS A 15 -4.73 5.46 -10.90
C HIS A 15 -4.91 4.17 -11.68
N ASP A 16 -3.87 3.33 -11.78
CA ASP A 16 -3.96 2.03 -12.45
C ASP A 16 -4.85 1.08 -11.61
N PRO A 17 -6.03 0.67 -12.12
CA PRO A 17 -6.92 -0.25 -11.42
C PRO A 17 -6.36 -1.68 -11.36
N ASN A 18 -5.46 -2.04 -12.29
CA ASN A 18 -4.77 -3.31 -12.36
C ASN A 18 -3.46 -3.31 -11.56
N ARG A 19 -3.16 -2.23 -10.84
CA ARG A 19 -1.98 -2.14 -10.00
C ARG A 19 -1.93 -3.33 -9.05
N LEU A 20 -0.90 -4.15 -9.20
CA LEU A 20 -0.69 -5.31 -8.35
C LEU A 20 -0.57 -4.84 -6.90
N LYS A 21 -1.37 -5.47 -6.04
CA LYS A 21 -1.35 -5.29 -4.58
C LYS A 21 -0.92 -6.59 -3.94
N PRO A 22 0.33 -7.03 -4.16
CA PRO A 22 0.79 -8.35 -3.71
C PRO A 22 0.83 -8.44 -2.18
N HIS A 23 0.82 -7.32 -1.47
CA HIS A 23 0.89 -7.28 -0.02
C HIS A 23 -0.51 -7.19 0.57
N VAL A 24 -1.14 -8.35 0.74
CA VAL A 24 -2.44 -8.47 1.39
C VAL A 24 -2.26 -8.48 2.91
N CYS A 25 -3.15 -7.79 3.63
CA CYS A 25 -3.20 -7.85 5.07
C CYS A 25 -3.51 -9.29 5.51
N PRO A 26 -2.68 -9.92 6.37
CA PRO A 26 -2.90 -11.29 6.83
C PRO A 26 -4.16 -11.42 7.68
N HIS A 27 -4.69 -10.31 8.19
CA HIS A 27 -5.86 -10.28 9.04
C HIS A 27 -7.14 -10.56 8.23
N ARG A 28 -7.73 -11.76 8.42
CA ARG A 28 -8.88 -12.24 7.65
C ARG A 28 -10.11 -11.31 7.68
N SER A 29 -10.31 -10.55 8.76
CA SER A 29 -11.42 -9.59 8.85
C SER A 29 -11.13 -8.23 8.22
N CYS A 30 -9.87 -7.95 7.81
CA CYS A 30 -9.49 -6.68 7.21
C CYS A 30 -9.57 -6.69 5.67
N GLY A 31 -9.08 -7.76 5.03
CA GLY A 31 -9.15 -7.93 3.57
C GLY A 31 -8.44 -6.86 2.73
N ARG A 32 -7.72 -5.92 3.34
CA ARG A 32 -7.02 -4.84 2.64
C ARG A 32 -5.78 -5.35 1.92
N SER A 33 -5.50 -4.79 0.75
CA SER A 33 -4.30 -5.09 -0.05
C SER A 33 -3.55 -3.83 -0.43
N PHE A 34 -2.22 -3.93 -0.45
CA PHE A 34 -1.30 -2.83 -0.65
C PHE A 34 -0.29 -3.16 -1.76
N SER A 35 0.09 -2.14 -2.53
CA SER A 35 1.09 -2.27 -3.60
C SER A 35 2.52 -2.29 -3.09
N ARG A 36 2.78 -1.82 -1.86
CA ARG A 36 4.12 -1.78 -1.28
C ARG A 36 4.10 -2.32 0.15
N LYS A 37 5.18 -3.02 0.53
CA LYS A 37 5.38 -3.59 1.87
C LYS A 37 5.34 -2.52 2.97
N HIS A 38 5.91 -1.33 2.72
CA HIS A 38 5.92 -0.24 3.71
C HIS A 38 4.50 0.25 4.08
N ASP A 39 3.58 0.29 3.11
CA ASP A 39 2.19 0.69 3.33
C ASP A 39 1.46 -0.36 4.18
N LEU A 40 1.68 -1.65 3.87
CA LEU A 40 1.17 -2.75 4.69
C LEU A 40 1.71 -2.66 6.11
N GLY A 41 3.01 -2.43 6.29
CA GLY A 41 3.62 -2.33 7.62
C GLY A 41 3.04 -1.19 8.45
N ARG A 42 2.85 -0.01 7.85
CA ARG A 42 2.17 1.12 8.53
C ARG A 42 0.73 0.76 8.89
N HIS A 43 0.00 0.13 7.97
CA HIS A 43 -1.36 -0.33 8.21
C HIS A 43 -1.45 -1.32 9.38
N LEU A 44 -0.57 -2.32 9.41
CA LEU A 44 -0.47 -3.28 10.50
C LEU A 44 -0.19 -2.57 11.82
N ASN A 45 0.76 -1.64 11.85
CA ASN A 45 1.07 -0.91 13.07
C ASN A 45 -0.08 0.02 13.54
N SER A 46 -0.78 0.67 12.61
CA SER A 46 -1.83 1.64 12.96
C SER A 46 -3.19 1.01 13.26
N ILE A 47 -3.54 -0.06 12.53
CA ILE A 47 -4.86 -0.71 12.62
C ILE A 47 -4.79 -2.00 13.44
N HIS A 48 -3.69 -2.75 13.34
CA HIS A 48 -3.54 -4.06 13.98
C HIS A 48 -2.52 -4.07 15.14
N ARG A 49 -1.87 -2.93 15.45
CA ARG A 49 -1.00 -2.53 16.57
C ARG A 49 -0.07 -3.58 17.25
N ASP A 50 0.09 -4.81 16.76
CA ASP A 50 0.95 -5.82 17.38
C ASP A 50 1.42 -6.99 16.47
N GLU A 51 1.09 -7.04 15.17
CA GLU A 51 1.37 -8.23 14.33
C GLU A 51 2.65 -8.15 13.45
N LEU A 52 3.54 -7.18 13.68
CA LEU A 52 4.90 -7.21 13.11
C LEU A 52 5.87 -7.74 14.17
N LYS A 53 5.80 -9.04 14.45
CA LYS A 53 6.90 -9.79 15.08
C LYS A 53 7.52 -10.70 14.03
#